data_AF-A0A4Q9QEM6-F1
#
_entry.id   AF-A0A4Q9QEM6-F1
#
_cell.length_a   1.000
_cell.length_b   1.000
_cell.length_c   1.000
_cell.angle_alpha   90.00
_cell.angle_beta   90.00
_cell.angle_gamma   90.00
#
_symmetry.space_group_name_H-M   'P 1'
#
loop_
_entity.id
_entity.type
_entity.pdbx_description
1 polymer ?
#
loop_
_entity_poly.entity_id
_entity_poly.type
_entity_poly.pdbx_seq_one_letter_code
_entity_poly.pdbx_strand_id
1 'polypeptide(L)'
;MRKLLSPLRRLLPCAAAVASLGMALSAPAHAEEPIKVGLVAALSGQSAKSGEALTRGLTVAIEEINANGGILGRPVQLIRRDDESNPAKGMLAARELAQREKVTVLFGGLDTPVSLAIVPLANQLKVPFMGVWAAGTKITENGAKDNYVFRVSAVDELVDEALVEYGTRQGMQKPGMILINNPWGESNEIGFKHALEKRGMTYAGIERIEDSDLDVVPQLTRLKNAGTDTLLMVGNVGPSAQVVKSLDRMGWDVPVACSYT
;
A
#
# COMPACT_ATOMS: atom_id res chain seq x y z
N MET A 1 -20.77 78.82 -67.99
CA MET A 1 -20.14 77.71 -68.77
C MET A 1 -19.09 77.03 -67.91
N ARG A 2 -19.07 75.70 -67.91
CA ARG A 2 -18.16 74.74 -67.21
C ARG A 2 -18.59 74.38 -65.77
N LYS A 3 -19.16 73.18 -65.56
CA LYS A 3 -18.52 71.85 -65.23
C LYS A 3 -18.16 71.81 -63.72
N LEU A 4 -18.31 70.76 -62.90
CA LEU A 4 -18.72 69.35 -62.98
C LEU A 4 -18.73 68.84 -61.50
N LEU A 5 -19.62 67.89 -61.16
CA LEU A 5 -19.43 66.75 -60.23
C LEU A 5 -19.11 66.96 -58.71
N SER A 6 -20.13 66.65 -57.86
CA SER A 6 -20.23 65.62 -56.77
C SER A 6 -19.07 65.36 -55.76
N PRO A 7 -19.26 64.59 -54.65
CA PRO A 7 -20.48 64.08 -53.98
C PRO A 7 -20.49 64.24 -52.43
N LEU A 8 -21.64 63.89 -51.83
CA LEU A 8 -21.77 63.36 -50.47
C LEU A 8 -20.58 62.47 -50.06
N ARG A 9 -19.88 62.83 -48.97
CA ARG A 9 -19.08 61.89 -48.17
C ARG A 9 -18.70 62.57 -46.86
N ARG A 10 -19.42 62.23 -45.77
CA ARG A 10 -18.95 62.22 -44.37
C ARG A 10 -20.09 61.77 -43.45
N LEU A 11 -20.54 60.54 -43.63
CA LEU A 11 -21.15 59.73 -42.59
C LEU A 11 -20.30 58.47 -42.49
N LEU A 12 -19.70 58.24 -41.32
CA LEU A 12 -19.08 57.00 -40.79
C LEU A 12 -18.00 57.43 -39.77
N PRO A 13 -17.69 56.67 -38.71
CA PRO A 13 -18.57 55.99 -37.74
C PRO A 13 -17.96 55.99 -36.31
N CYS A 14 -18.59 56.61 -35.31
CA CYS A 14 -18.09 56.54 -33.92
C CYS A 14 -18.42 55.22 -33.18
N ALA A 15 -18.95 54.20 -33.86
CA ALA A 15 -19.43 52.97 -33.22
C ALA A 15 -18.44 51.79 -33.22
N ALA A 16 -17.19 51.99 -33.65
CA ALA A 16 -16.22 50.89 -33.82
C ALA A 16 -15.10 50.83 -32.77
N ALA A 17 -15.10 51.68 -31.73
CA ALA A 17 -13.98 51.77 -30.77
C ALA A 17 -14.22 51.07 -29.42
N VAL A 18 -15.41 50.53 -29.15
CA VAL A 18 -15.75 49.90 -27.85
C VAL A 18 -15.66 48.36 -27.89
N ALA A 19 -15.53 47.75 -29.07
CA ALA A 19 -15.43 46.28 -29.21
C ALA A 19 -14.01 45.72 -29.02
N SER A 20 -12.97 46.57 -28.99
CA SER A 20 -11.56 46.15 -29.02
C SER A 20 -10.89 46.02 -27.64
N LEU A 21 -11.57 46.34 -26.54
CA LEU A 21 -11.00 46.24 -25.18
C LEU A 21 -11.38 44.94 -24.43
N GLY A 22 -12.27 44.11 -24.98
CA GLY A 22 -12.75 42.88 -24.34
C GLY A 22 -11.87 41.63 -24.57
N MET A 23 -10.88 41.69 -25.47
CA MET A 23 -10.11 40.50 -25.91
C MET A 23 -8.72 40.37 -25.27
N ALA A 24 -8.29 41.28 -24.39
CA ALA A 24 -6.90 41.33 -23.91
C ALA A 24 -6.65 40.71 -22.52
N LEU A 25 -7.65 40.07 -21.88
CA LEU A 25 -7.52 39.54 -20.50
C LEU A 25 -7.57 38.00 -20.40
N SER A 26 -7.60 37.28 -21.52
CA SER A 26 -7.41 35.82 -21.50
C SER A 26 -5.92 35.49 -21.51
N ALA A 27 -5.23 35.78 -20.42
CA ALA A 27 -3.96 35.09 -20.15
C ALA A 27 -4.27 33.58 -20.16
N PRO A 28 -3.49 32.73 -20.86
CA PRO A 28 -3.67 31.30 -20.73
C PRO A 28 -3.52 30.99 -19.24
N ALA A 29 -4.58 30.50 -18.61
CA ALA A 29 -4.46 29.90 -17.29
C ALA A 29 -3.42 28.78 -17.46
N HIS A 30 -2.20 29.01 -16.99
CA HIS A 30 -1.22 27.95 -16.87
C HIS A 30 -1.86 26.94 -15.93
N ALA A 31 -2.44 25.89 -16.50
CA ALA A 31 -2.87 24.74 -15.74
C ALA A 31 -1.62 24.24 -15.03
N GLU A 32 -1.55 24.46 -13.72
CA GLU A 32 -0.44 24.02 -12.91
C GLU A 32 -0.26 22.51 -13.12
N GLU A 33 0.99 22.06 -13.22
CA GLU A 33 1.29 20.64 -13.45
C GLU A 33 0.59 19.77 -12.40
N PRO A 34 0.09 18.57 -12.75
CA PRO A 34 -0.60 17.73 -11.79
C PRO A 34 0.32 17.36 -10.61
N ILE A 35 -0.28 17.17 -9.44
CA ILE A 35 0.41 16.55 -8.31
C ILE A 35 0.47 15.05 -8.58
N LYS A 36 1.68 14.55 -8.83
CA LYS A 36 1.90 13.14 -9.15
C LYS A 36 2.01 12.32 -7.86
N VAL A 37 1.21 11.26 -7.78
CA VAL A 37 1.22 10.27 -6.70
C VAL A 37 1.70 8.95 -7.27
N GLY A 38 2.72 8.37 -6.65
CA GLY A 38 3.28 7.08 -7.06
C GLY A 38 2.61 5.92 -6.32
N LEU A 39 2.36 4.81 -7.00
CA LEU A 39 1.97 3.54 -6.38
C LEU A 39 2.95 2.44 -6.79
N VAL A 40 3.57 1.81 -5.80
CA VAL A 40 4.34 0.57 -5.95
C VAL A 40 3.54 -0.57 -5.30
N ALA A 41 3.10 -1.53 -6.10
CA ALA A 41 2.33 -2.68 -5.62
C ALA A 41 2.51 -3.88 -6.56
N ALA A 42 2.14 -5.07 -6.10
CA ALA A 42 2.10 -6.26 -6.93
C ALA A 42 0.87 -6.20 -7.85
N LEU A 43 1.09 -5.82 -9.11
CA LEU A 43 0.04 -5.69 -10.14
C LEU A 43 -0.04 -6.93 -11.05
N SER A 44 0.88 -7.87 -10.86
CA SER A 44 0.89 -9.19 -11.49
C SER A 44 1.22 -10.30 -10.48
N GLY A 45 1.25 -11.54 -10.96
CA GLY A 45 1.53 -12.70 -10.11
C GLY A 45 0.40 -13.05 -9.13
N GLN A 46 0.76 -13.77 -8.06
CA GLN A 46 -0.20 -14.34 -7.11
C GLN A 46 -0.98 -13.27 -6.34
N SER A 47 -0.36 -12.11 -6.12
CA SER A 47 -0.88 -11.01 -5.30
C SER A 47 -1.58 -9.90 -6.12
N ALA A 48 -1.74 -10.09 -7.44
CA ALA A 48 -2.29 -9.09 -8.36
C ALA A 48 -3.64 -8.52 -7.91
N LYS A 49 -4.54 -9.37 -7.38
CA LYS A 49 -5.87 -8.93 -6.92
C LYS A 49 -5.78 -7.91 -5.76
N SER A 50 -4.81 -8.06 -4.88
CA SER A 50 -4.59 -7.12 -3.76
C SER A 50 -3.99 -5.80 -4.27
N GLY A 51 -3.03 -5.84 -5.20
CA GLY A 51 -2.52 -4.62 -5.83
C GLY A 51 -3.55 -3.88 -6.68
N GLU A 52 -4.47 -4.59 -7.33
CA GLU A 52 -5.62 -3.99 -7.99
C GLU A 52 -6.59 -3.33 -7.00
N ALA A 53 -6.82 -3.93 -5.82
CA ALA A 53 -7.64 -3.32 -4.78
C ALA A 53 -7.03 -2.00 -4.28
N LEU A 54 -5.71 -1.97 -4.07
CA LEU A 54 -4.97 -0.73 -3.76
C LEU A 54 -5.10 0.31 -4.87
N THR A 55 -4.92 -0.10 -6.13
CA THR A 55 -5.12 0.78 -7.29
C THR A 55 -6.50 1.40 -7.27
N ARG A 56 -7.56 0.59 -7.09
CA ARG A 56 -8.94 1.07 -7.11
C ARG A 56 -9.20 2.06 -5.97
N GLY A 57 -8.74 1.76 -4.76
CA GLY A 57 -8.89 2.65 -3.60
C GLY A 57 -8.25 4.02 -3.83
N LEU A 58 -7.00 4.05 -4.31
CA LEU A 58 -6.34 5.30 -4.67
C LEU A 58 -7.04 6.03 -5.81
N THR A 59 -7.51 5.30 -6.82
CA THR A 59 -8.20 5.89 -7.98
C THR A 59 -9.48 6.61 -7.56
N VAL A 60 -10.34 5.95 -6.76
CA VAL A 60 -11.58 6.55 -6.25
C VAL A 60 -11.27 7.81 -5.43
N ALA A 61 -10.32 7.74 -4.50
CA ALA A 61 -9.94 8.91 -3.69
C ALA A 61 -9.42 10.08 -4.56
N ILE A 62 -8.61 9.78 -5.58
CA ILE A 62 -8.08 10.79 -6.51
C ILE A 62 -9.19 11.40 -7.37
N GLU A 63 -10.13 10.58 -7.85
CA GLU A 63 -11.29 11.06 -8.62
C GLU A 63 -12.16 12.00 -7.79
N GLU A 64 -12.45 11.64 -6.53
CA GLU A 64 -13.19 12.50 -5.60
C GLU A 64 -12.46 13.82 -5.31
N ILE A 65 -11.15 13.77 -5.07
CA ILE A 65 -10.32 14.97 -4.85
C ILE A 65 -10.36 15.87 -6.09
N ASN A 66 -10.18 15.30 -7.29
CA ASN A 66 -10.17 16.06 -8.54
C ASN A 66 -11.54 16.64 -8.88
N ALA A 67 -12.62 15.92 -8.62
CA ALA A 67 -13.99 16.42 -8.78
C ALA A 67 -14.27 17.64 -7.88
N ASN A 68 -13.58 17.74 -6.74
CA ASN A 68 -13.67 18.86 -5.80
C ASN A 68 -12.65 19.99 -6.07
N GLY A 69 -12.06 20.04 -7.27
CA GLY A 69 -11.13 21.10 -7.67
C GLY A 69 -9.66 20.79 -7.39
N GLY A 70 -9.34 19.57 -6.98
CA GLY A 70 -7.96 19.11 -6.76
C GLY A 70 -7.36 19.63 -5.45
N ILE A 71 -6.04 19.52 -5.34
CA ILE A 71 -5.28 19.99 -4.18
C ILE A 71 -4.67 21.33 -4.53
N LEU A 72 -5.06 22.39 -3.82
CA LEU A 72 -4.64 23.76 -4.12
C LEU A 72 -4.93 24.19 -5.57
N GLY A 73 -6.02 23.68 -6.16
CA GLY A 73 -6.39 23.94 -7.56
C GLY A 73 -5.69 23.06 -8.59
N ARG A 74 -4.83 22.13 -8.16
CA ARG A 74 -4.07 21.22 -9.04
C ARG A 74 -4.70 19.83 -9.08
N PRO A 75 -4.87 19.23 -10.27
CA PRO A 75 -5.33 17.85 -10.36
C PRO A 75 -4.26 16.90 -9.82
N VAL A 76 -4.70 15.80 -9.23
CA VAL A 76 -3.86 14.69 -8.75
C VAL A 76 -3.82 13.60 -9.82
N GLN A 77 -2.62 13.08 -10.10
CA GLN A 77 -2.39 12.02 -11.09
C GLN A 77 -1.73 10.80 -10.44
N LEU A 78 -2.33 9.63 -10.62
CA LEU A 78 -1.75 8.35 -10.18
C LEU A 78 -0.78 7.79 -11.22
N ILE A 79 0.44 7.45 -10.79
CA ILE A 79 1.44 6.74 -11.59
C ILE A 79 1.78 5.43 -10.89
N ARG A 80 1.63 4.30 -11.59
CA ARG A 80 1.75 2.96 -10.99
C ARG A 80 2.95 2.21 -11.54
N ARG A 81 3.58 1.40 -10.70
CA ARG A 81 4.62 0.43 -11.10
C ARG A 81 4.37 -0.89 -10.40
N ASP A 82 4.56 -1.96 -11.17
CA ASP A 82 4.48 -3.32 -10.67
C ASP A 82 5.80 -3.69 -9.98
N ASP A 83 5.71 -4.16 -8.74
CA ASP A 83 6.86 -4.71 -8.01
C ASP A 83 6.98 -6.23 -8.14
N GLU A 84 5.97 -6.90 -8.72
CA GLU A 84 5.89 -8.35 -8.87
C GLU A 84 6.13 -9.13 -7.56
N SER A 85 5.77 -8.54 -6.42
CA SER A 85 6.08 -9.06 -5.06
C SER A 85 7.58 -9.31 -4.84
N ASN A 86 8.44 -8.55 -5.51
CA ASN A 86 9.89 -8.70 -5.45
C ASN A 86 10.58 -7.45 -4.88
N PRO A 87 11.36 -7.55 -3.79
CA PRO A 87 11.99 -6.39 -3.15
C PRO A 87 12.91 -5.58 -4.07
N ALA A 88 13.67 -6.23 -4.95
CA ALA A 88 14.57 -5.53 -5.86
C ALA A 88 13.79 -4.76 -6.93
N LYS A 89 12.73 -5.34 -7.49
CA LYS A 89 11.85 -4.67 -8.45
C LYS A 89 11.10 -3.52 -7.79
N GLY A 90 10.57 -3.70 -6.58
CA GLY A 90 9.91 -2.64 -5.82
C GLY A 90 10.83 -1.45 -5.52
N MET A 91 12.09 -1.70 -5.15
CA MET A 91 13.08 -0.62 -4.98
C MET A 91 13.35 0.14 -6.29
N LEU A 92 13.49 -0.57 -7.42
CA LEU A 92 13.69 0.06 -8.73
C LEU A 92 12.47 0.88 -9.16
N ALA A 93 11.27 0.34 -8.97
CA ALA A 93 10.00 1.03 -9.21
C ALA A 93 9.87 2.30 -8.38
N ALA A 94 10.15 2.22 -7.06
CA ALA A 94 10.13 3.38 -6.17
C ALA A 94 11.14 4.44 -6.60
N ARG A 95 12.36 4.03 -7.00
CA ARG A 95 13.39 4.95 -7.51
C ARG A 95 12.95 5.66 -8.78
N GLU A 96 12.37 4.94 -9.73
CA GLU A 96 11.85 5.51 -10.96
C GLU A 96 10.75 6.54 -10.68
N LEU A 97 9.79 6.19 -9.82
CA LEU A 97 8.70 7.09 -9.43
C LEU A 97 9.24 8.35 -8.73
N ALA A 98 10.16 8.19 -7.78
CA ALA A 98 10.72 9.30 -7.02
C ALA A 98 11.63 10.22 -7.86
N GLN A 99 12.55 9.64 -8.64
CA GLN A 99 13.60 10.42 -9.32
C GLN A 99 13.23 10.83 -10.75
N ARG A 100 12.58 9.94 -11.51
CA ARG A 100 12.22 10.20 -12.91
C ARG A 100 10.84 10.84 -13.03
N GLU A 101 9.84 10.22 -12.42
CA GLU A 101 8.47 10.73 -12.49
C GLU A 101 8.23 11.93 -11.55
N LYS A 102 9.11 12.10 -10.54
CA LYS A 102 9.07 13.16 -9.53
C LYS A 102 7.75 13.20 -8.77
N VAL A 103 7.29 12.02 -8.33
CA VAL A 103 6.08 11.93 -7.50
C VAL A 103 6.27 12.66 -6.18
N THR A 104 5.21 13.29 -5.69
CA THR A 104 5.20 14.04 -4.42
C THR A 104 5.16 13.08 -3.22
N VAL A 105 4.57 11.91 -3.39
CA VAL A 105 4.45 10.86 -2.36
C VAL A 105 4.41 9.50 -3.03
N LEU A 106 5.04 8.52 -2.40
CA LEU A 106 4.94 7.11 -2.74
C LEU A 106 3.88 6.46 -1.86
N PHE A 107 2.93 5.77 -2.45
CA PHE A 107 2.08 4.79 -1.80
C PHE A 107 2.56 3.40 -2.17
N GLY A 108 2.37 2.45 -1.27
CA GLY A 108 2.65 1.06 -1.58
C GLY A 108 2.78 0.21 -0.35
N GLY A 109 3.54 -0.86 -0.50
CA GLY A 109 3.75 -1.81 0.56
C GLY A 109 2.55 -2.73 0.70
N LEU A 110 2.35 -3.59 -0.29
CA LEU A 110 1.57 -4.81 -0.11
C LEU A 110 2.36 -5.81 0.75
N ASP A 111 3.60 -6.06 0.31
CA ASP A 111 4.51 -7.00 0.96
C ASP A 111 5.47 -6.26 1.91
N THR A 112 5.59 -6.74 3.14
CA THR A 112 6.57 -6.20 4.12
C THR A 112 8.01 -6.24 3.58
N PRO A 113 8.50 -7.32 2.92
CA PRO A 113 9.86 -7.33 2.36
C PRO A 113 10.09 -6.24 1.31
N VAL A 114 9.10 -5.96 0.47
CA VAL A 114 9.18 -4.88 -0.52
C VAL A 114 9.20 -3.51 0.16
N SER A 115 8.33 -3.31 1.15
CA SER A 115 8.26 -2.06 1.92
C SER A 115 9.59 -1.76 2.60
N LEU A 116 10.18 -2.76 3.27
CA LEU A 116 11.47 -2.62 3.95
C LEU A 116 12.61 -2.29 2.97
N ALA A 117 12.57 -2.78 1.73
CA ALA A 117 13.54 -2.42 0.71
C ALA A 117 13.39 -0.97 0.20
N ILE A 118 12.17 -0.41 0.22
CA ILE A 118 11.87 0.96 -0.20
C ILE A 118 12.21 1.98 0.90
N VAL A 119 12.05 1.61 2.17
CA VAL A 119 12.24 2.50 3.35
C VAL A 119 13.55 3.30 3.31
N PRO A 120 14.75 2.69 3.12
CA PRO A 120 16.00 3.44 3.08
C PRO A 120 16.04 4.47 1.96
N LEU A 121 15.49 4.12 0.79
CA LEU A 121 15.43 5.01 -0.37
C LEU A 121 14.49 6.19 -0.13
N ALA A 122 13.30 5.96 0.43
CA ALA A 122 12.34 7.00 0.77
C ALA A 122 12.96 8.03 1.74
N ASN A 123 13.63 7.54 2.79
CA ASN A 123 14.35 8.37 3.75
C ASN A 123 15.53 9.13 3.11
N GLN A 124 16.33 8.46 2.29
CA GLN A 124 17.46 9.08 1.59
C GLN A 124 17.02 10.20 0.64
N LEU A 125 15.94 9.97 -0.11
CA LEU A 125 15.40 10.94 -1.08
C LEU A 125 14.47 11.97 -0.43
N LYS A 126 14.14 11.81 0.85
CA LYS A 126 13.19 12.66 1.58
C LYS A 126 11.82 12.71 0.89
N VAL A 127 11.39 11.59 0.31
CA VAL A 127 10.09 11.43 -0.33
C VAL A 127 9.18 10.68 0.63
N PRO A 128 8.02 11.24 1.04
CA PRO A 128 7.07 10.54 1.89
C PRO A 128 6.69 9.18 1.28
N PHE A 129 6.74 8.13 2.09
CA PHE A 129 6.28 6.80 1.74
C PHE A 129 5.15 6.37 2.67
N MET A 130 3.96 6.16 2.10
CA MET A 130 2.76 5.70 2.78
C MET A 130 2.59 4.20 2.59
N GLY A 131 2.84 3.43 3.66
CA GLY A 131 2.47 2.03 3.77
C GLY A 131 0.95 1.89 3.90
N VAL A 132 0.33 1.24 2.92
CA VAL A 132 -1.14 1.10 2.86
C VAL A 132 -1.66 -0.30 3.20
N TRP A 133 -0.78 -1.30 3.31
CA TRP A 133 -1.20 -2.67 3.58
C TRP A 133 -0.23 -3.45 4.47
N ALA A 134 1.07 -3.46 4.13
CA ALA A 134 2.11 -4.19 4.83
C ALA A 134 2.16 -3.82 6.32
N ALA A 135 2.24 -4.84 7.16
CA ALA A 135 2.07 -4.68 8.61
C ALA A 135 3.38 -4.66 9.41
N GLY A 136 4.51 -5.07 8.80
CA GLY A 136 5.81 -5.18 9.48
C GLY A 136 6.14 -3.98 10.38
N THR A 137 6.31 -4.18 11.68
CA THR A 137 6.56 -3.09 12.65
C THR A 137 7.78 -2.24 12.25
N LYS A 138 8.86 -2.89 11.77
CA LYS A 138 10.08 -2.22 11.31
C LYS A 138 9.93 -1.32 10.08
N ILE A 139 8.79 -1.33 9.38
CA ILE A 139 8.54 -0.39 8.27
C ILE A 139 8.56 1.05 8.80
N THR A 140 7.82 1.33 9.88
CA THR A 140 7.81 2.66 10.51
C THR A 140 8.80 2.76 11.66
N GLU A 141 9.15 1.64 12.33
CA GLU A 141 10.19 1.60 13.37
C GLU A 141 11.56 1.23 12.81
N ASN A 142 11.95 1.88 11.71
CA ASN A 142 13.15 1.56 10.94
C ASN A 142 14.46 2.15 11.50
N GLY A 143 14.38 2.91 12.60
CA GLY A 143 15.56 3.50 13.26
C GLY A 143 16.14 4.75 12.56
N ALA A 144 15.52 5.26 11.49
CA ALA A 144 15.95 6.51 10.88
C ALA A 144 15.67 7.71 11.80
N LYS A 145 16.64 8.62 11.90
CA LYS A 145 16.50 9.89 12.64
C LYS A 145 15.41 10.78 12.03
N ASP A 146 15.48 10.98 10.71
CA ASP A 146 14.47 11.69 9.94
C ASP A 146 13.70 10.65 9.14
N ASN A 147 12.51 10.28 9.62
CA ASN A 147 11.71 9.21 9.04
C ASN A 147 10.62 9.79 8.13
N TYR A 148 10.69 9.47 6.84
CA TYR A 148 9.71 9.85 5.82
C TYR A 148 8.71 8.72 5.54
N VAL A 149 8.73 7.65 6.35
CA VAL A 149 7.84 6.50 6.20
C VAL A 149 6.72 6.58 7.22
N PHE A 150 5.50 6.48 6.72
CA PHE A 150 4.27 6.55 7.47
C PHE A 150 3.40 5.36 7.09
N ARG A 151 2.39 5.02 7.90
CA ARG A 151 1.44 3.96 7.57
C ARG A 151 0.01 4.35 7.89
N VAL A 152 -0.92 3.80 7.11
CA VAL A 152 -2.35 3.70 7.43
C VAL A 152 -2.78 2.23 7.59
N SER A 153 -1.87 1.29 7.32
CA SER A 153 -2.03 -0.13 7.61
C SER A 153 -1.85 -0.44 9.10
N ALA A 154 -2.17 -1.68 9.46
CA ALA A 154 -1.94 -2.20 10.80
C ALA A 154 -0.44 -2.23 11.17
N VAL A 155 -0.17 -2.31 12.47
CA VAL A 155 1.13 -2.66 13.04
C VAL A 155 1.03 -4.09 13.51
N ASP A 156 1.82 -5.00 12.96
CA ASP A 156 1.70 -6.43 13.25
C ASP A 156 1.87 -6.75 14.74
N GLU A 157 2.82 -6.13 15.45
CA GLU A 157 2.97 -6.36 16.89
C GLU A 157 1.70 -6.01 17.70
N LEU A 158 0.94 -4.99 17.29
CA LEU A 158 -0.35 -4.66 17.92
C LEU A 158 -1.44 -5.69 17.58
N VAL A 159 -1.41 -6.22 16.36
CA VAL A 159 -2.33 -7.28 15.92
C VAL A 159 -2.01 -8.58 16.66
N ASP A 160 -0.73 -8.92 16.82
CA ASP A 160 -0.27 -10.12 17.51
C ASP A 160 -0.70 -10.13 18.98
N GLU A 161 -0.50 -9.00 19.67
CA GLU A 161 -0.98 -8.81 21.04
C GLU A 161 -2.50 -9.02 21.14
N ALA A 162 -3.27 -8.44 20.22
CA ALA A 162 -4.73 -8.57 20.19
C ALA A 162 -5.19 -10.00 19.88
N LEU A 163 -4.52 -10.70 18.96
CA LEU A 163 -4.80 -12.09 18.61
C LEU A 163 -4.53 -13.01 19.80
N VAL A 164 -3.41 -12.84 20.49
CA VAL A 164 -3.08 -13.62 21.68
C VAL A 164 -4.02 -13.31 22.84
N GLU A 165 -4.37 -12.03 23.05
CA GLU A 165 -5.39 -11.64 24.04
C GLU A 165 -6.73 -12.33 23.77
N TYR A 166 -7.19 -12.25 22.52
CA TYR A 166 -8.44 -12.88 22.11
C TYR A 166 -8.39 -14.40 22.28
N GLY A 167 -7.33 -15.05 21.80
CA GLY A 167 -7.13 -16.49 21.95
C GLY A 167 -7.15 -16.92 23.41
N THR A 168 -6.48 -16.19 24.29
CA THR A 168 -6.46 -16.45 25.75
C THR A 168 -7.89 -16.40 26.32
N ARG A 169 -8.70 -15.42 25.91
CA ARG A 169 -10.10 -15.32 26.32
C ARG A 169 -10.98 -16.44 25.78
N GLN A 170 -10.62 -17.03 24.63
CA GLN A 170 -11.28 -18.20 24.05
C GLN A 170 -10.75 -19.53 24.61
N GLY A 171 -9.84 -19.50 25.58
CA GLY A 171 -9.33 -20.69 26.26
C GLY A 171 -8.05 -21.28 25.69
N MET A 172 -7.35 -20.60 24.78
CA MET A 172 -6.02 -20.98 24.30
C MET A 172 -5.04 -21.13 25.48
N GLN A 173 -4.37 -22.28 25.58
CA GLN A 173 -3.38 -22.59 26.61
C GLN A 173 -1.99 -22.84 26.03
N LYS A 174 -1.90 -23.42 24.83
CA LYS A 174 -0.63 -23.86 24.23
C LYS A 174 -0.64 -23.70 22.70
N PRO A 175 -0.51 -22.46 22.20
CA PRO A 175 -0.56 -22.20 20.77
C PRO A 175 0.66 -22.77 20.03
N GLY A 176 0.47 -23.10 18.75
CA GLY A 176 1.54 -23.36 17.79
C GLY A 176 1.57 -22.24 16.75
N MET A 177 2.76 -21.84 16.30
CA MET A 177 2.90 -20.78 15.30
C MET A 177 3.20 -21.39 13.94
N ILE A 178 2.47 -20.96 12.90
CA ILE A 178 2.76 -21.29 11.51
C ILE A 178 2.90 -19.99 10.72
N LEU A 179 4.14 -19.67 10.36
CA LEU A 179 4.52 -18.32 9.92
C LEU A 179 5.16 -18.38 8.54
N ILE A 180 4.81 -17.46 7.66
CA ILE A 180 5.47 -17.29 6.37
C ILE A 180 6.96 -16.99 6.56
N ASN A 181 7.82 -17.60 5.74
CA ASN A 181 9.27 -17.54 5.91
C ASN A 181 9.89 -16.28 5.29
N ASN A 182 9.57 -15.12 5.85
CA ASN A 182 10.09 -13.84 5.38
C ASN A 182 10.13 -12.81 6.53
N PRO A 183 10.64 -11.59 6.30
CA PRO A 183 10.64 -10.53 7.31
C PRO A 183 9.30 -10.21 7.97
N TRP A 184 8.15 -10.49 7.33
CA TRP A 184 6.84 -10.34 7.98
C TRP A 184 6.61 -11.42 9.03
N GLY A 185 6.82 -12.70 8.69
CA GLY A 185 6.68 -13.80 9.64
C GLY A 185 7.69 -13.70 10.79
N GLU A 186 8.91 -13.21 10.53
CA GLU A 186 9.89 -12.90 11.59
C GLU A 186 9.40 -11.79 12.54
N SER A 187 8.79 -10.74 11.98
CA SER A 187 8.20 -9.65 12.77
C SER A 187 7.06 -10.16 13.65
N ASN A 188 6.17 -11.00 13.11
CA ASN A 188 5.08 -11.59 13.89
C ASN A 188 5.58 -12.62 14.92
N GLU A 189 6.67 -13.34 14.64
CA GLU A 189 7.27 -14.24 15.63
C GLU A 189 7.69 -13.47 16.89
N ILE A 190 8.30 -12.30 16.70
CA ILE A 190 8.69 -11.42 17.80
C ILE A 190 7.45 -10.93 18.55
N GLY A 191 6.44 -10.43 17.83
CA GLY A 191 5.19 -9.95 18.41
C GLY A 191 4.44 -11.01 19.20
N PHE A 192 4.25 -12.21 18.64
CA PHE A 192 3.62 -13.31 19.34
C PHE A 192 4.41 -13.79 20.55
N LYS A 193 5.74 -13.91 20.45
CA LYS A 193 6.57 -14.28 21.62
C LYS A 193 6.40 -13.28 22.75
N HIS A 194 6.49 -11.99 22.46
CA HIS A 194 6.28 -10.94 23.45
C HIS A 194 4.87 -11.02 24.07
N ALA A 195 3.83 -11.17 23.24
CA ALA A 195 2.45 -11.27 23.70
C ALA A 195 2.19 -12.50 24.59
N LEU A 196 2.81 -13.65 24.27
CA LEU A 196 2.71 -14.88 25.06
C LEU A 196 3.50 -14.77 26.37
N GLU A 197 4.73 -14.24 26.33
CA GLU A 197 5.58 -14.01 27.51
C GLU A 197 4.89 -13.10 28.53
N LYS A 198 4.25 -12.01 28.07
CA LYS A 198 3.46 -11.09 28.90
C LYS A 198 2.32 -11.80 29.66
N ARG A 199 1.85 -12.94 29.16
CA ARG A 199 0.79 -13.75 29.75
C ARG A 199 1.30 -15.01 30.45
N GLY A 200 2.62 -15.21 30.52
CA GLY A 200 3.23 -16.43 31.07
C GLY A 200 2.83 -17.70 30.31
N MET A 201 2.47 -17.59 29.03
CA MET A 201 1.97 -18.69 28.21
C MET A 201 3.10 -19.31 27.39
N THR A 202 3.20 -20.63 27.40
CA THR A 202 4.15 -21.37 26.55
C THR A 202 3.53 -21.70 25.19
N TYR A 203 4.33 -21.80 24.13
CA TYR A 203 3.90 -22.29 22.83
C TYR A 203 4.42 -23.71 22.54
N ALA A 204 3.71 -24.45 21.69
CA ALA A 204 4.03 -25.83 21.32
C ALA A 204 5.22 -25.93 20.35
N GLY A 205 5.34 -24.97 19.43
CA GLY A 205 6.38 -24.92 18.42
C GLY A 205 6.16 -23.80 17.42
N ILE A 206 7.13 -23.62 16.54
CA ILE A 206 7.10 -22.63 15.45
C ILE A 206 7.49 -23.35 14.18
N GLU A 207 6.64 -23.25 13.16
CA GLU A 207 6.89 -23.80 11.84
C GLU A 207 6.86 -22.70 10.80
N ARG A 208 7.65 -22.88 9.74
CA ARG A 208 7.76 -21.94 8.63
C ARG A 208 7.13 -22.52 7.36
N ILE A 209 6.50 -21.65 6.58
CA ILE A 209 5.92 -21.96 5.27
C ILE A 209 6.43 -20.97 4.22
N GLU A 210 6.63 -21.46 3.01
CA GLU A 210 7.01 -20.64 1.86
C GLU A 210 5.79 -20.27 1.00
N ASP A 211 5.87 -19.17 0.25
CA ASP A 211 4.81 -18.80 -0.70
C ASP A 211 4.56 -19.90 -1.77
N SER A 212 5.59 -20.69 -2.07
CA SER A 212 5.56 -21.77 -3.06
C SER A 212 5.20 -23.14 -2.48
N ASP A 213 4.97 -23.27 -1.18
CA ASP A 213 4.68 -24.57 -0.58
C ASP A 213 3.36 -25.15 -1.10
N LEU A 214 3.46 -26.33 -1.72
CA LEU A 214 2.30 -27.08 -2.23
C LEU A 214 1.71 -28.02 -1.17
N ASP A 215 2.48 -28.33 -0.13
CA ASP A 215 2.08 -29.18 0.99
C ASP A 215 2.69 -28.63 2.29
N VAL A 216 1.86 -28.51 3.32
CA VAL A 216 2.22 -28.02 4.65
C VAL A 216 1.85 -29.03 5.75
N VAL A 217 1.40 -30.24 5.38
CA VAL A 217 1.07 -31.33 6.31
C VAL A 217 2.25 -31.69 7.23
N PRO A 218 3.53 -31.73 6.78
CA PRO A 218 4.64 -32.04 7.68
C PRO A 218 4.80 -31.04 8.82
N GLN A 219 4.70 -29.73 8.53
CA GLN A 219 4.73 -28.64 9.50
C GLN A 219 3.58 -28.78 10.49
N LEU A 220 2.35 -28.93 9.98
CA LEU A 220 1.15 -29.09 10.81
C LEU A 220 1.21 -30.34 11.68
N THR A 221 1.77 -31.44 11.18
CA THR A 221 1.93 -32.69 11.94
C THR A 221 2.88 -32.50 13.12
N ARG A 222 3.99 -31.76 12.95
CA ARG A 222 4.90 -31.44 14.06
C ARG A 222 4.21 -30.59 15.12
N LEU A 223 3.45 -29.57 14.73
CA LEU A 223 2.67 -28.74 15.66
C LEU A 223 1.59 -29.55 16.40
N LYS A 224 0.87 -30.42 15.68
CA LYS A 224 -0.13 -31.33 16.27
C LYS A 224 0.51 -32.25 17.30
N ASN A 225 1.62 -32.90 16.96
CA ASN A 225 2.34 -33.81 17.85
C ASN A 225 2.95 -33.10 19.06
N ALA A 226 3.28 -31.81 18.95
CA ALA A 226 3.74 -30.99 20.06
C ALA A 226 2.61 -30.55 21.03
N GLY A 227 1.35 -30.89 20.71
CA GLY A 227 0.18 -30.62 21.53
C GLY A 227 -0.38 -29.20 21.35
N THR A 228 -0.31 -28.67 20.13
CA THR A 228 -0.92 -27.37 19.78
C THR A 228 -2.43 -27.40 19.97
N ASP A 229 -2.99 -26.45 20.72
CA ASP A 229 -4.43 -26.29 20.92
C ASP A 229 -5.06 -25.13 20.13
N THR A 230 -4.24 -24.23 19.60
CA THR A 230 -4.64 -23.12 18.72
C THR A 230 -3.49 -22.78 17.79
N LEU A 231 -3.76 -22.57 16.51
CA LEU A 231 -2.76 -22.09 15.55
C LEU A 231 -2.77 -20.56 15.49
N LEU A 232 -1.61 -19.97 15.73
CA LEU A 232 -1.31 -18.59 15.38
C LEU A 232 -0.72 -18.60 13.96
N MET A 233 -1.51 -18.16 12.97
CA MET A 233 -1.17 -18.26 11.55
C MET A 233 -0.86 -16.90 10.94
N VAL A 234 0.27 -16.82 10.22
CA VAL A 234 0.68 -15.65 9.44
C VAL A 234 1.06 -16.12 8.05
N GLY A 235 0.34 -15.65 7.04
CA GLY A 235 0.60 -16.05 5.66
C GLY A 235 -0.28 -15.33 4.67
N ASN A 236 0.25 -15.21 3.44
CA ASN A 236 -0.48 -14.66 2.31
C ASN A 236 -1.62 -15.61 1.90
N VAL A 237 -2.50 -15.12 1.02
CA VAL A 237 -3.68 -15.86 0.52
C VAL A 237 -3.38 -17.30 0.12
N GLY A 238 -2.34 -17.51 -0.68
CA GLY A 238 -1.96 -18.82 -1.20
C GLY A 238 -1.57 -19.79 -0.08
N PRO A 239 -0.49 -19.51 0.68
CA PRO A 239 -0.06 -20.33 1.80
C PRO A 239 -1.13 -20.56 2.86
N SER A 240 -1.88 -19.53 3.26
CA SER A 240 -2.97 -19.67 4.25
C SER A 240 -4.08 -20.60 3.74
N ALA A 241 -4.43 -20.54 2.45
CA ALA A 241 -5.36 -21.50 1.87
C ALA A 241 -4.83 -22.94 1.86
N GLN A 242 -3.52 -23.15 1.70
CA GLN A 242 -2.92 -24.49 1.79
C GLN A 242 -2.93 -25.01 3.23
N VAL A 243 -2.70 -24.15 4.22
CA VAL A 243 -2.83 -24.52 5.65
C VAL A 243 -4.24 -25.01 5.94
N VAL A 244 -5.27 -24.24 5.60
CA VAL A 244 -6.67 -24.61 5.86
C VAL A 244 -7.05 -25.92 5.15
N LYS A 245 -6.66 -26.10 3.88
CA LYS A 245 -6.89 -27.37 3.16
C LYS A 245 -6.18 -28.55 3.79
N SER A 246 -4.97 -28.34 4.32
CA SER A 246 -4.19 -29.40 4.95
C SER A 246 -4.77 -29.79 6.30
N LEU A 247 -5.29 -28.83 7.08
CA LEU A 247 -6.02 -29.10 8.32
C LEU A 247 -7.24 -29.99 8.07
N ASP A 248 -8.03 -29.66 7.04
CA ASP A 248 -9.19 -30.47 6.62
C ASP A 248 -8.77 -31.90 6.21
N ARG A 249 -7.76 -32.02 5.33
CA ARG A 249 -7.21 -33.34 4.93
C ARG A 249 -6.69 -34.17 6.10
N MET A 250 -6.13 -33.53 7.11
CA MET A 250 -5.61 -34.17 8.32
C MET A 250 -6.70 -34.53 9.33
N GLY A 251 -7.94 -34.07 9.12
CA GLY A 251 -9.02 -34.16 10.11
C GLY A 251 -8.63 -33.50 11.44
N TRP A 252 -7.87 -32.40 11.40
CA TRP A 252 -7.42 -31.70 12.59
C TRP A 252 -8.17 -30.37 12.75
N ASP A 253 -9.21 -30.40 13.56
CA ASP A 253 -10.09 -29.25 13.85
C ASP A 253 -9.51 -28.40 14.99
N VAL A 254 -8.35 -27.78 14.74
CA VAL A 254 -7.72 -26.84 15.68
C VAL A 254 -8.18 -25.41 15.37
N PRO A 255 -8.56 -24.61 16.39
CA PRO A 255 -8.84 -23.19 16.20
C PRO A 255 -7.66 -22.47 15.53
N VAL A 256 -7.96 -21.59 14.58
CA VAL A 256 -6.94 -20.78 13.89
C VAL A 256 -7.21 -19.30 14.19
N ALA A 257 -6.28 -18.66 14.86
CA ALA A 257 -6.21 -17.20 14.99
C ALA A 257 -5.19 -16.68 13.98
N CYS A 258 -5.64 -15.86 13.03
CA CYS A 258 -4.83 -15.47 11.89
C CYS A 258 -4.60 -13.96 11.86
N SER A 259 -3.34 -13.58 11.65
CA SER A 259 -2.98 -12.27 11.12
C SER A 259 -3.00 -12.39 9.60
N TYR A 260 -4.04 -11.80 8.99
CA TYR A 260 -4.21 -11.78 7.55
C TYR A 260 -3.98 -10.37 7.03
N THR A 261 -3.11 -10.27 6.04
CA THR A 261 -3.00 -9.12 5.15
C THR A 261 -3.13 -9.64 3.73
#